data_AF-A0A833G1K0-F1
#
_entry.id   AF-A0A833G1K0-F1
#
_cell.length_a   1.000
_cell.length_b   1.000
_cell.length_c   1.000
_cell.angle_alpha   90.00
_cell.angle_beta   90.00
_cell.angle_gamma   90.00
#
_symmetry.space_group_name_H-M   'P 1'
#
loop_
_entity.id
_entity.type
_entity.pdbx_description
1 polymer ?
#
loop_
_entity_poly.entity_id
_entity_poly.type
_entity_poly.pdbx_seq_one_letter_code
_entity_poly.pdbx_strand_id
1 'polypeptide(L)'
;MRRQILASTTAVVLLLGTMPAFADMDAARAFLDAEIGDLSALDRAGQEAEMQWFIDAAQPFRGMDIKVVSETITTHEYEARVLAPAFSKITGINITHDLIGEGDVV
;
A
#
# COMPACT_ATOMS: atom_id res chain seq x y z
N MET A 1 30.84 -46.94 -5.32
CA MET A 1 30.40 -46.21 -4.11
C MET A 1 30.20 -44.73 -4.45
N ARG A 2 29.04 -44.19 -4.05
CA ARG A 2 28.72 -42.78 -3.73
C ARG A 2 29.10 -41.69 -4.73
N ARG A 3 28.11 -41.19 -5.47
CA ARG A 3 28.19 -39.90 -6.17
C ARG A 3 26.83 -39.21 -6.35
N GLN A 4 26.01 -39.11 -5.30
CA GLN A 4 24.70 -38.42 -5.38
C GLN A 4 24.24 -37.81 -4.03
N ILE A 5 25.01 -36.94 -3.37
CA ILE A 5 24.54 -36.27 -2.12
C ILE A 5 24.72 -34.74 -2.15
N LEU A 6 25.11 -34.13 -3.28
CA LEU A 6 25.38 -32.68 -3.33
C LEU A 6 24.28 -31.83 -3.99
N ALA A 7 23.16 -32.42 -4.44
CA ALA A 7 22.11 -31.70 -5.16
C ALA A 7 20.89 -31.30 -4.29
N SER A 8 20.86 -31.64 -2.99
CA SER A 8 19.65 -31.47 -2.17
C SER A 8 19.62 -30.23 -1.27
N THR A 9 20.75 -29.56 -1.02
CA THR A 9 20.78 -28.40 -0.11
C THR A 9 20.39 -27.07 -0.78
N THR A 10 20.58 -26.91 -2.09
CA THR A 10 20.27 -25.66 -2.80
C THR A 10 18.75 -25.43 -2.97
N ALA A 11 17.94 -26.49 -2.99
CA ALA A 11 16.50 -26.40 -3.19
C ALA A 11 15.74 -25.83 -1.98
N VAL A 12 16.28 -25.96 -0.76
CA VAL A 12 15.62 -25.47 0.47
C VAL A 12 15.78 -23.95 0.64
N VAL A 13 16.87 -23.37 0.14
CA VAL A 13 17.10 -21.91 0.21
C VAL A 13 16.19 -21.14 -0.75
N LEU A 14 15.82 -21.74 -1.90
CA LEU A 14 14.90 -21.11 -2.86
C LEU A 14 13.45 -21.03 -2.35
N LEU A 15 13.06 -21.86 -1.36
CA LEU A 15 11.71 -21.87 -0.79
C LEU A 15 11.52 -20.86 0.36
N LEU A 16 12.60 -20.25 0.86
CA LEU A 16 12.54 -19.19 1.87
C LEU A 16 12.46 -17.78 1.26
N GLY A 17 12.62 -17.66 -0.07
CA GLY A 17 12.65 -16.38 -0.79
C GLY A 17 11.29 -15.86 -1.27
N THR A 18 10.20 -16.59 -1.04
CA THR A 18 8.85 -16.19 -1.43
C THR A 18 7.93 -15.99 -0.22
N MET A 19 8.47 -15.47 0.88
CA MET A 19 7.58 -14.78 1.81
C MET A 19 7.07 -13.56 1.06
N PRO A 20 5.74 -13.39 0.85
CA PRO A 20 5.24 -12.12 0.38
C PRO A 20 5.78 -11.10 1.38
N ALA A 21 6.57 -10.14 0.91
CA ALA A 21 6.81 -8.95 1.68
C ALA A 21 5.42 -8.39 1.94
N PHE A 22 4.87 -8.64 3.14
CA PHE A 22 3.57 -8.13 3.58
C PHE A 22 3.56 -6.69 3.12
N ALA A 23 2.74 -6.34 2.14
CA ALA A 23 2.62 -4.93 1.82
C ALA A 23 2.10 -4.23 3.09
N ASP A 24 2.44 -2.96 3.26
CA ASP A 24 2.81 -2.43 4.57
C ASP A 24 1.61 -2.33 5.54
N MET A 25 1.29 -3.46 6.17
CA MET A 25 0.21 -3.58 7.15
C MET A 25 0.51 -2.78 8.41
N ASP A 26 1.78 -2.47 8.68
CA ASP A 26 2.14 -1.60 9.79
C ASP A 26 1.80 -0.14 9.44
N ALA A 27 2.09 0.31 8.21
CA ALA A 27 1.60 1.60 7.71
C ALA A 27 0.07 1.65 7.64
N ALA A 28 -0.58 0.54 7.26
CA ALA A 28 -2.04 0.46 7.23
C ALA A 28 -2.65 0.59 8.63
N ARG A 29 -2.11 -0.13 9.62
CA ARG A 29 -2.55 -0.01 11.03
C ARG A 29 -2.31 1.38 11.57
N ALA A 30 -1.15 1.98 11.28
CA ALA A 30 -0.85 3.36 11.69
C ALA A 30 -1.83 4.36 11.09
N PHE A 31 -2.22 4.19 9.81
CA PHE A 31 -3.23 5.01 9.17
C PHE A 31 -4.61 4.81 9.82
N LEU A 32 -5.01 3.55 10.07
CA LEU A 32 -6.26 3.26 10.75
C LEU A 32 -6.31 3.93 12.13
N ASP A 33 -5.23 3.86 12.92
CA ASP A 33 -5.18 4.45 14.26
C ASP A 33 -5.21 5.98 14.25
N ALA A 34 -4.62 6.61 13.22
CA ALA A 34 -4.55 8.06 13.14
C ALA A 34 -5.79 8.72 12.52
N GLU A 35 -6.37 8.10 11.49
CA GLU A 35 -7.35 8.76 10.61
C GLU A 35 -8.74 8.12 10.61
N ILE A 36 -8.85 6.82 10.89
CA ILE A 36 -10.12 6.08 10.72
C ILE A 36 -10.69 5.64 12.06
N GLY A 37 -10.02 4.73 12.77
CA GLY A 37 -10.37 4.28 14.12
C GLY A 37 -11.87 4.06 14.33
N ASP A 38 -12.46 4.89 15.19
CA ASP A 38 -13.86 4.82 15.60
C ASP A 38 -14.84 5.45 14.59
N LEU A 39 -14.36 6.02 13.48
CA LEU A 39 -15.19 6.59 12.40
C LEU A 39 -15.73 5.52 11.44
N SER A 40 -15.18 4.30 11.48
CA SER A 40 -15.64 3.20 10.66
C SER A 40 -16.77 2.41 11.33
N ALA A 41 -17.69 1.90 10.51
CA ALA A 41 -18.70 0.94 10.98
C ALA A 41 -18.13 -0.48 11.17
N LEU A 42 -16.91 -0.74 10.68
CA LEU A 42 -16.22 -2.01 10.85
C LEU A 42 -15.51 -2.07 12.21
N ASP A 43 -15.51 -3.24 12.83
CA ASP A 43 -14.63 -3.51 13.97
C ASP A 43 -13.16 -3.56 13.53
N ARG A 44 -12.24 -3.57 14.50
CA ARG A 44 -10.79 -3.51 14.19
C ARG A 44 -10.34 -4.65 13.27
N ALA A 45 -10.87 -5.85 13.46
CA ALA A 45 -10.55 -6.99 12.61
C ALA A 45 -11.03 -6.78 11.17
N GLY A 46 -12.24 -6.25 10.98
CA GLY A 46 -12.78 -5.89 9.67
C GLY A 46 -11.98 -4.78 8.99
N GLN A 47 -11.55 -3.75 9.73
CA GLN A 47 -10.70 -2.69 9.20
C GLN A 47 -9.37 -3.24 8.68
N GLU A 48 -8.66 -4.04 9.47
CA GLU A 48 -7.39 -4.63 9.03
C GLU A 48 -7.56 -5.59 7.85
N ALA A 49 -8.68 -6.32 7.79
CA ALA A 49 -8.99 -7.18 6.65
C ALA A 49 -9.23 -6.38 5.36
N GLU A 50 -9.91 -5.23 5.44
CA GLU A 50 -10.08 -4.32 4.30
C GLU A 50 -8.76 -3.70 3.86
N MET A 51 -7.89 -3.32 4.79
CA MET A 51 -6.55 -2.83 4.44
C MET A 51 -5.70 -3.89 3.75
N GLN A 52 -5.77 -5.14 4.23
CA GLN A 52 -5.10 -6.27 3.58
C GLN A 52 -5.65 -6.49 2.16
N TRP A 53 -6.96 -6.31 1.95
CA TRP A 53 -7.55 -6.36 0.61
C TRP A 53 -6.99 -5.27 -0.32
N PHE A 54 -6.86 -4.02 0.14
CA PHE A 54 -6.25 -2.95 -0.66
C PHE A 54 -4.80 -3.27 -1.04
N ILE A 55 -4.04 -3.79 -0.08
CA ILE A 55 -2.66 -4.24 -0.26
C ILE A 55 -2.57 -5.31 -1.35
N ASP A 56 -3.41 -6.34 -1.26
CA ASP A 56 -3.39 -7.47 -2.19
C ASP A 56 -3.84 -7.03 -3.59
N ALA A 57 -4.89 -6.21 -3.68
CA ALA A 57 -5.38 -5.66 -4.94
C ALA A 57 -4.36 -4.75 -5.64
N ALA A 58 -3.53 -4.05 -4.88
CA ALA A 58 -2.51 -3.15 -5.41
C ALA A 58 -1.24 -3.84 -5.90
N GLN A 59 -1.04 -5.14 -5.60
CA GLN A 59 0.19 -5.86 -5.96
C GLN A 59 0.62 -5.71 -7.43
N PRO A 60 -0.28 -5.80 -8.44
CA PRO A 60 0.10 -5.67 -9.85
C PRO A 60 0.59 -4.27 -10.23
N PHE A 61 0.35 -3.27 -9.38
CA PHE A 61 0.60 -1.85 -9.64
C PHE A 61 1.71 -1.27 -8.77
N ARG A 62 2.39 -2.09 -7.95
CA ARG A 62 3.51 -1.62 -7.13
C ARG A 62 4.59 -0.95 -7.99
N GLY A 63 5.03 0.24 -7.58
CA GLY A 63 5.98 1.07 -8.31
C GLY A 63 5.39 1.84 -9.49
N MET A 64 4.08 1.75 -9.74
CA MET A 64 3.40 2.61 -10.71
C MET A 64 3.38 4.05 -10.22
N ASP A 65 3.68 4.99 -11.12
CA ASP A 65 3.50 6.42 -10.87
C ASP A 65 2.12 6.88 -11.32
N ILE A 66 1.35 7.44 -10.38
CA ILE A 66 0.06 8.07 -10.63
C ILE A 66 0.19 9.56 -10.33
N LYS A 67 -0.25 10.40 -11.27
CA LYS A 67 -0.32 11.86 -11.09
C LYS A 67 -1.77 12.29 -11.05
N VAL A 68 -2.14 12.97 -9.98
CA VAL A 68 -3.46 13.55 -9.76
C VAL A 68 -3.30 15.06 -9.68
N VAL A 69 -4.15 15.78 -10.38
CA VAL A 69 -4.20 17.24 -10.33
C VAL A 69 -5.61 17.61 -9.89
N SER A 70 -5.70 18.44 -8.86
CA SER A 70 -6.96 18.83 -8.25
C SER A 70 -7.02 20.32 -7.96
N GLU A 71 -8.23 20.85 -7.87
CA GLU A 71 -8.47 22.22 -7.42
C GLU A 71 -8.05 22.39 -5.96
N THR A 72 -7.57 23.58 -5.58
CA THR A 72 -7.25 23.94 -4.20
C THR A 72 -8.51 24.18 -3.35
N ILE A 73 -9.16 23.08 -2.94
CA ILE A 73 -10.24 23.06 -1.94
C ILE A 73 -9.86 22.17 -0.76
N THR A 74 -10.51 22.36 0.40
CA THR A 74 -10.14 21.66 1.66
C THR A 74 -10.18 20.14 1.55
N THR A 75 -11.11 19.58 0.76
CA THR A 75 -11.18 18.13 0.53
C THR A 75 -9.94 17.63 -0.20
N HIS A 76 -9.54 18.28 -1.29
CA HIS A 76 -8.35 17.89 -2.05
C HIS A 76 -7.07 18.15 -1.26
N GLU A 77 -7.03 19.17 -0.40
CA GLU A 77 -5.92 19.35 0.54
C GLU A 77 -5.76 18.15 1.48
N TYR A 78 -6.87 17.62 1.99
CA TYR A 78 -6.85 16.41 2.84
C TYR A 78 -6.39 15.19 2.04
N GLU A 79 -6.94 14.99 0.84
CA GLU A 79 -6.51 13.90 -0.04
C GLU A 79 -5.01 13.95 -0.36
N ALA A 80 -4.51 15.13 -0.74
CA ALA A 80 -3.11 15.32 -1.11
C ALA A 80 -2.15 15.18 0.07
N ARG A 81 -2.53 15.66 1.26
CA ARG A 81 -1.65 15.70 2.43
C ARG A 81 -1.74 14.44 3.30
N VAL A 82 -2.86 13.72 3.25
CA VAL A 82 -3.13 12.58 4.15
C VAL A 82 -3.32 11.29 3.36
N LEU A 83 -4.33 11.25 2.47
CA LEU A 83 -4.72 9.99 1.82
C LEU A 83 -3.68 9.51 0.80
N ALA A 84 -3.18 10.38 -0.08
CA ALA A 84 -2.19 10.01 -1.09
C ALA A 84 -0.87 9.49 -0.49
N PRO A 85 -0.28 10.14 0.54
CA PRO A 85 0.89 9.60 1.23
C PRO A 85 0.62 8.28 1.96
N ALA A 86 -0.54 8.12 2.61
CA ALA A 86 -0.90 6.88 3.29
C ALA A 86 -1.04 5.74 2.27
N PHE A 87 -1.83 5.96 1.21
CA PHE A 87 -2.04 4.99 0.14
C PHE A 87 -0.72 4.57 -0.50
N SER A 88 0.19 5.52 -0.74
CA SER A 88 1.50 5.22 -1.32
C SER A 88 2.34 4.31 -0.42
N LYS A 89 2.34 4.55 0.89
CA LYS A 89 3.06 3.69 1.86
C LYS A 89 2.47 2.29 1.93
N ILE A 90 1.14 2.21 2.01
CA ILE A 90 0.39 0.95 2.17
C ILE A 90 0.57 0.07 0.93
N THR A 91 0.39 0.66 -0.26
CA THR A 91 0.32 -0.09 -1.51
C THR A 91 1.65 -0.19 -2.25
N GLY A 92 2.56 0.77 -2.04
CA GLY A 92 3.77 0.91 -2.84
C GLY A 92 3.54 1.51 -4.24
N ILE A 93 2.36 2.08 -4.51
CA ILE A 93 2.09 2.92 -5.69
C ILE A 93 2.60 4.33 -5.38
N ASN A 94 3.27 4.98 -6.33
CA ASN A 94 3.77 6.34 -6.12
C ASN A 94 2.70 7.36 -6.56
N ILE A 95 2.08 8.06 -5.62
CA ILE A 95 1.12 9.13 -5.94
C ILE A 95 1.79 10.50 -5.82
N THR A 96 1.71 11.28 -6.90
CA THR A 96 1.92 12.74 -6.87
C THR A 96 0.56 13.41 -6.95
N HIS A 97 0.21 14.23 -5.96
CA HIS A 97 -1.05 14.96 -5.92
C HIS A 97 -0.77 16.46 -5.91
N ASP A 98 -0.95 17.07 -7.08
CA ASP A 98 -0.74 18.50 -7.28
C ASP A 98 -2.05 19.27 -7.08
N LEU A 99 -1.97 20.39 -6.36
CA LEU A 99 -3.09 21.30 -6.14
C LEU A 99 -2.87 22.57 -6.95
N ILE A 100 -3.81 22.91 -7.81
CA ILE A 100 -3.77 24.09 -8.68
C ILE A 100 -5.08 24.89 -8.56
N GLY A 101 -5.16 26.05 -9.22
CA GLY A 101 -6.39 26.85 -9.25
C GLY A 101 -7.47 26.19 -10.11
N GLU A 102 -8.74 26.44 -9.79
CA GLU A 102 -9.90 25.90 -10.54
C GLU A 102 -9.79 26.15 -12.05
N GLY A 103 -9.31 27.34 -12.44
CA GLY A 103 -9.15 27.70 -13.86
C GLY A 103 -8.10 26.89 -14.61
N ASP A 104 -7.17 26.23 -13.93
CA ASP A 104 -6.08 25.47 -14.53
C ASP A 104 -6.35 23.95 -14.55
N VAL A 105 -7.42 23.47 -13.89
CA VAL A 105 -7.83 22.05 -13.90
C VAL A 105 -8.78 21.66 -15.04
N VAL A 106 -9.34 22.64 -15.78
CA VAL A 106 -10.38 22.42 -16.83
C VAL A 106 -9.88 22.78 -18.22
#